data_AF-A0A972X9Q5-F1
#
_entry.id   AF-A0A972X9Q5-F1
#
_cell.length_a   1.000
_cell.length_b   1.000
_cell.length_c   1.000
_cell.angle_alpha   90.00
_cell.angle_beta   90.00
_cell.angle_gamma   90.00
#
_symmetry.space_group_name_H-M   'P 1'
#
loop_
_entity.id
_entity.type
_entity.pdbx_description
1 polymer ?
#
loop_
_entity_poly.entity_id
_entity_poly.type
_entity_poly.pdbx_seq_one_letter_code
_entity_poly.pdbx_strand_id
1 'polypeptide(L)'
;MATANSTGSEAFPGIGNIRYEGPASKNTLAFRHYDADAIVEGKPMRDHLRFAVSYWHTFRGTGSDPFGPGTMLRPWETDSDPLKAALRRVEVAFEVLTKLGWGF
;
A
#
# COMPACT_ATOMS: atom_id res chain seq x y z
N MET A 1 -7.80 0.05 22.29
CA MET A 1 -6.34 -0.23 22.30
C MET A 1 -5.84 -0.22 20.87
N ALA A 2 -5.32 0.92 20.40
CA ALA A 2 -4.37 1.07 19.29
C ALA A 2 -4.27 2.56 18.96
N THR A 3 -3.07 3.12 19.09
CA THR A 3 -2.44 3.97 18.06
C THR A 3 -0.96 3.95 18.39
N ALA A 4 -0.20 3.11 17.69
CA ALA A 4 1.24 3.29 17.62
C ALA A 4 1.47 4.60 16.86
N ASN A 5 1.91 5.63 17.59
CA ASN A 5 2.44 6.85 16.98
C ASN A 5 3.73 6.48 16.24
N SER A 6 3.69 6.38 14.91
CA SER A 6 4.91 6.43 14.12
C SER A 6 5.31 7.89 13.97
N THR A 7 6.51 8.23 14.42
CA THR A 7 7.11 9.56 14.37
C THR A 7 7.67 9.88 12.97
N GLY A 8 6.86 9.68 11.93
CA GLY A 8 7.17 9.99 10.53
C GLY A 8 5.91 10.47 9.82
N SER A 9 6.03 11.51 9.00
CA SER A 9 4.89 12.03 8.22
C SER A 9 4.30 10.93 7.35
N GLU A 10 3.00 10.70 7.47
CA GLU A 10 2.25 9.75 6.63
C GLU A 10 2.39 10.14 5.15
N ALA A 11 2.71 9.17 4.29
CA ALA A 11 2.88 9.37 2.86
C ALA A 11 1.55 9.52 2.13
N PHE A 12 0.49 8.90 2.66
CA PHE A 12 -0.87 8.96 2.11
C PHE A 12 -1.86 9.52 3.15
N PRO A 13 -1.78 10.82 3.47
CA PRO A 13 -2.66 11.43 4.46
C PRO A 13 -4.13 11.33 4.05
N GLY A 14 -4.98 11.02 5.02
CA GLY A 14 -6.43 10.90 4.82
C GLY A 14 -6.90 9.57 4.23
N ILE A 15 -5.99 8.66 3.89
CA ILE A 15 -6.33 7.28 3.52
C ILE A 15 -6.14 6.38 4.73
N GLY A 16 -7.24 5.90 5.31
CA GLY A 16 -7.21 4.90 6.38
C GLY A 16 -7.02 3.47 5.85
N ASN A 17 -7.17 2.50 6.75
CA ASN A 17 -7.16 1.09 6.36
C ASN A 17 -8.33 0.76 5.42
N ILE A 18 -8.02 0.11 4.30
CA ILE A 18 -8.98 -0.32 3.30
C ILE A 18 -9.71 -1.56 3.82
N ARG A 19 -11.01 -1.42 4.07
CA ARG A 19 -11.85 -2.48 4.65
C ARG A 19 -12.71 -3.15 3.59
N TYR A 20 -13.18 -4.35 3.89
CA TYR A 20 -14.23 -5.00 3.14
C TYR A 20 -15.59 -4.37 3.47
N GLU A 21 -16.35 -4.00 2.43
CA GLU A 21 -17.71 -3.44 2.54
C GLU A 21 -18.75 -4.20 1.69
N GLY A 22 -18.31 -5.20 0.93
CA GLY A 22 -19.18 -6.03 0.09
C GLY A 22 -19.45 -5.49 -1.32
N PRO A 23 -20.09 -6.32 -2.17
CA PRO A 23 -20.16 -6.12 -3.62
C PRO A 23 -20.99 -4.90 -4.04
N ALA A 24 -21.94 -4.47 -3.19
CA ALA A 24 -22.78 -3.31 -3.46
C ALA A 24 -22.14 -1.98 -3.03
N SER A 25 -20.96 -1.99 -2.39
CA SER A 25 -20.32 -0.76 -1.92
C SER A 25 -19.97 0.17 -3.08
N LYS A 26 -20.33 1.43 -2.91
CA LYS A 26 -19.96 2.54 -3.79
C LYS A 26 -18.68 3.25 -3.35
N ASN A 27 -18.15 2.92 -2.18
CA ASN A 27 -16.87 3.43 -1.73
C ASN A 27 -15.77 2.96 -2.68
N THR A 28 -14.94 3.88 -3.16
CA THR A 28 -13.82 3.57 -4.06
C THR A 28 -12.59 3.07 -3.31
N LEU A 29 -12.50 3.36 -2.01
CA LEU A 29 -11.41 2.95 -1.11
C LEU A 29 -11.87 1.84 -0.14
N ALA A 30 -12.61 0.87 -0.66
CA ALA A 30 -13.03 -0.32 0.06
C ALA A 30 -12.96 -1.56 -0.84
N PHE A 31 -12.67 -2.71 -0.25
CA PHE A 31 -12.75 -3.99 -0.95
C PHE A 31 -14.20 -4.41 -1.13
N ARG A 32 -14.56 -4.76 -2.36
CA ARG A 32 -15.90 -5.26 -2.71
C ARG A 32 -16.03 -6.77 -2.65
N HIS A 33 -14.91 -7.48 -2.85
CA HIS A 33 -14.87 -8.94 -2.95
C HIS A 33 -13.78 -9.59 -2.10
N TYR A 34 -12.79 -8.82 -1.67
CA TYR A 34 -11.72 -9.33 -0.83
C TYR A 34 -12.09 -9.12 0.64
N ASP A 35 -12.50 -10.21 1.29
CA ASP A 35 -12.64 -10.31 2.73
C ASP A 35 -11.56 -11.29 3.23
N ALA A 36 -10.58 -10.77 3.97
CA ALA A 36 -9.41 -11.53 4.40
C ALA A 36 -9.76 -12.73 5.30
N ASP A 37 -10.88 -12.69 6.02
CA ASP A 37 -11.34 -13.73 6.95
C ASP A 37 -12.37 -14.67 6.33
N ALA A 38 -12.92 -14.35 5.15
CA ALA A 38 -13.89 -15.20 4.48
C ALA A 38 -13.29 -16.58 4.14
N ILE A 39 -13.98 -17.63 4.57
CA ILE A 39 -13.57 -19.02 4.32
C ILE A 39 -14.05 -19.45 2.94
N VAL A 40 -13.09 -19.83 2.09
CA VAL A 40 -13.33 -20.41 0.77
C VAL A 40 -12.69 -21.79 0.76
N GLU A 41 -13.44 -22.85 0.47
CA GLU A 41 -12.91 -24.22 0.42
C GLU A 41 -12.07 -24.59 1.67
N GLY A 42 -12.52 -24.15 2.86
CA GLY A 42 -11.89 -24.46 4.14
C GLY A 42 -10.65 -23.64 4.53
N LYS A 43 -10.26 -22.60 3.78
CA LYS A 43 -9.18 -21.68 4.16
C LYS A 43 -9.60 -20.20 4.01
N PRO A 44 -9.06 -19.28 4.83
CA PRO A 44 -9.38 -17.87 4.67
C PRO A 44 -8.78 -17.31 3.37
N MET A 45 -9.45 -16.34 2.73
CA MET A 45 -9.01 -15.78 1.43
C MET A 45 -7.57 -15.26 1.47
N ARG A 46 -7.11 -14.70 2.59
CA ARG A 46 -5.73 -14.23 2.75
C ARG A 46 -4.69 -15.32 2.51
N ASP A 47 -5.00 -16.57 2.87
CA ASP A 47 -4.08 -17.71 2.76
C ASP A 47 -4.11 -18.33 1.36
N HIS A 48 -5.22 -18.17 0.64
CA HIS A 48 -5.33 -18.54 -0.76
C HIS A 48 -4.59 -17.57 -1.67
N LEU A 49 -4.85 -16.26 -1.50
CA LEU A 49 -4.39 -15.23 -2.43
C LEU A 49 -2.98 -14.77 -2.10
N ARG A 50 -2.65 -14.63 -0.82
CA ARG A 50 -1.33 -14.23 -0.32
C ARG A 50 -0.78 -13.02 -1.06
N PHE A 51 -1.60 -11.96 -1.15
CA PHE A 51 -1.25 -10.76 -1.89
C PHE A 51 0.07 -10.16 -1.42
N ALA A 52 0.88 -9.75 -2.40
CA ALA A 52 2.15 -9.09 -2.21
C ALA A 52 2.22 -7.81 -3.05
N VAL A 53 2.97 -6.82 -2.57
CA VAL A 53 3.18 -5.56 -3.30
C VAL A 53 4.54 -5.58 -4.01
N SER A 54 4.55 -5.37 -5.32
CA SER A 54 5.82 -5.21 -6.06
C SER A 54 6.51 -3.90 -5.68
N TYR A 55 7.63 -4.01 -4.97
CA TYR A 55 8.37 -2.85 -4.48
C TYR A 55 8.83 -1.91 -5.61
N TRP A 56 9.30 -2.48 -6.72
CA TRP A 56 9.82 -1.71 -7.85
C TRP A 56 8.72 -0.85 -8.49
N HIS A 57 7.59 -1.45 -8.86
CA HIS A 57 6.51 -0.72 -9.50
C HIS A 57 5.89 0.33 -8.55
N THR A 58 5.64 -0.06 -7.30
CA THR A 58 4.85 0.76 -6.38
C THR A 58 5.62 1.94 -5.81
N PHE A 59 6.91 1.78 -5.48
CA PHE A 59 7.68 2.81 -4.76
C PHE A 59 8.81 3.44 -5.58
N ARG A 60 9.29 2.76 -6.63
CA ARG A 60 10.42 3.23 -7.46
C ARG A 60 10.04 3.60 -8.88
N GLY A 61 8.93 3.07 -9.40
CA GLY A 61 8.43 3.42 -10.73
C GLY A 61 8.22 4.93 -10.84
N THR A 62 8.77 5.53 -11.89
CA THR A 62 8.69 6.98 -12.16
C THR A 62 7.58 7.32 -13.15
N GLY A 63 6.99 6.31 -13.80
CA GLY A 63 6.04 6.50 -14.90
C GLY A 63 6.70 6.96 -16.21
N SER A 64 8.03 6.90 -16.31
CA SER A 64 8.73 7.15 -17.58
C SER A 64 8.52 6.00 -18.55
N ASP A 65 8.53 6.31 -19.84
CA ASP A 65 8.49 5.34 -20.92
C ASP A 65 9.60 5.65 -21.95
N PRO A 66 9.80 4.83 -23.00
CA PRO A 66 10.84 5.10 -24.01
C PRO A 66 10.69 6.41 -24.77
N PHE A 67 9.53 7.07 -24.70
CA PHE A 67 9.15 8.24 -25.47
C PHE A 67 9.00 9.51 -24.60
N GLY A 68 9.10 9.41 -23.28
CA GLY A 68 8.87 10.54 -22.38
C GLY A 68 9.42 10.38 -20.96
N PRO A 69 9.62 11.51 -20.26
CA PRO A 69 10.13 11.52 -18.89
C PRO A 69 9.11 10.99 -17.88
N GLY A 70 9.56 10.77 -16.63
CA GLY A 70 8.70 10.34 -15.54
C GLY A 70 7.63 11.38 -15.17
N THR A 71 6.45 10.89 -14.81
CA THR A 71 5.26 11.71 -14.49
C THR A 71 4.79 11.54 -13.04
N MET A 72 5.25 10.51 -12.33
CA MET A 72 4.81 10.21 -10.98
C MET A 72 5.47 11.15 -9.96
N LEU A 73 4.65 11.90 -9.22
CA LEU A 73 5.10 12.72 -8.10
C LEU A 73 5.10 11.88 -6.82
N ARG A 74 6.29 11.70 -6.23
CA ARG A 74 6.48 10.88 -5.02
C ARG A 74 7.07 11.73 -3.89
N PRO A 75 6.26 12.20 -2.93
CA PRO A 75 6.72 13.07 -1.84
C PRO A 75 7.86 12.50 -0.99
N TRP A 76 8.05 11.18 -1.01
CA TRP A 76 9.10 10.48 -0.26
C TRP A 76 10.43 10.28 -1.00
N GLU A 77 10.52 10.56 -2.31
CA GLU A 77 11.75 10.44 -3.11
C GLU A 77 12.51 11.78 -3.23
N THR A 78 12.39 12.69 -2.24
CA THR A 78 12.98 14.04 -2.30
C THR A 78 14.31 14.19 -1.58
N ASP A 79 14.72 13.21 -0.77
CA ASP A 79 15.96 13.30 0.00
C ASP A 79 17.19 13.17 -0.91
N SER A 80 18.17 14.07 -0.75
CA SER A 80 19.44 14.02 -1.50
C SER A 80 20.40 12.93 -1.00
N ASP A 81 20.20 12.43 0.21
CA ASP A 81 20.95 11.32 0.80
C ASP A 81 20.31 9.98 0.38
N PRO A 82 21.01 9.13 -0.40
CA PRO A 82 20.46 7.88 -0.89
C PRO A 82 19.99 6.91 0.20
N LEU A 83 20.66 6.89 1.35
CA LEU A 83 20.31 5.99 2.45
C LEU A 83 19.02 6.47 3.14
N LYS A 84 18.90 7.77 3.39
CA LYS A 84 17.68 8.35 3.97
C LYS A 84 16.47 8.14 3.05
N ALA A 85 16.64 8.36 1.74
CA ALA A 85 15.60 8.09 0.75
C ALA A 85 15.18 6.60 0.77
N ALA A 86 16.14 5.68 0.90
CA ALA A 86 15.86 4.25 0.98
C ALA A 86 15.08 3.87 2.25
N LEU A 87 15.48 4.39 3.42
CA LEU A 87 14.79 4.13 4.68
C LEU A 87 13.37 4.70 4.67
N ARG A 88 13.20 5.92 4.15
CA ARG A 88 11.87 6.54 4.00
C ARG A 88 10.97 5.73 3.06
N ARG A 89 11.49 5.21 1.95
CA ARG A 89 10.71 4.30 1.08
C ARG A 89 10.23 3.06 1.80
N VAL A 90 11.05 2.48 2.68
CA VAL A 90 10.66 1.31 3.48
C VAL A 90 9.51 1.67 4.41
N GLU A 91 9.56 2.83 5.09
CA GLU A 91 8.45 3.32 5.92
C GLU A 91 7.16 3.47 5.11
N VAL A 92 7.22 4.08 3.92
CA VAL A 92 6.07 4.19 3.00
C VAL A 92 5.56 2.81 2.55
N ALA A 93 6.47 1.86 2.30
CA ALA A 93 6.07 0.51 1.91
C ALA A 93 5.29 -0.20 3.02
N PHE A 94 5.75 -0.10 4.26
CA PHE A 94 5.01 -0.64 5.41
C PHE A 94 3.68 0.09 5.64
N GLU A 95 3.60 1.40 5.40
CA GLU A 95 2.33 2.14 5.46
C GLU A 95 1.31 1.57 4.46
N VAL A 96 1.71 1.38 3.20
CA VAL A 96 0.82 0.82 2.15
C VAL A 96 0.37 -0.58 2.51
N LEU A 97 1.29 -1.46 2.93
CA LEU A 97 0.97 -2.82 3.35
C LEU A 97 0.00 -2.85 4.53
N THR A 98 0.23 -2.00 5.53
CA THR A 98 -0.63 -1.88 6.71
C THR A 98 -2.03 -1.40 6.34
N LYS A 99 -2.13 -0.39 5.47
CA LYS A 99 -3.42 0.15 5.01
C LYS A 99 -4.20 -0.87 4.19
N LEU A 100 -3.53 -1.68 3.38
CA LEU A 100 -4.18 -2.74 2.60
C LEU A 100 -4.48 -4.01 3.42
N GLY A 101 -3.83 -4.18 4.57
CA GLY A 101 -3.94 -5.38 5.40
C GLY A 101 -3.22 -6.59 4.78
N TRP A 102 -2.13 -6.36 4.04
CA TRP A 102 -1.35 -7.41 3.38
C TRP A 102 -0.02 -7.65 4.08
N GLY A 103 0.42 -8.91 4.12
CA GLY A 103 1.60 -9.33 4.88
C GLY A 103 2.87 -9.56 4.07
N PHE A 104 2.85 -9.33 2.75
CA PHE A 104 3.94 -9.67 1.83
C PHE A 104 4.25 -8.56 0.82
#